data_AF-A0A0B2AI45-F1
#
_entry.id   AF-A0A0B2AI45-F1
#
_cell.length_a   1.000
_cell.length_b   1.000
_cell.length_c   1.000
_cell.angle_alpha   90.00
_cell.angle_beta   90.00
_cell.angle_gamma   90.00
#
_symmetry.space_group_name_H-M   'P 1'
#
loop_
_entity.id
_entity.type
_entity.pdbx_description
1 polymer ?
#
loop_
_entity_poly.entity_id
_entity_poly.type
_entity_poly.pdbx_seq_one_letter_code
_entity_poly.pdbx_strand_id
1 'polypeptide(L)' 'MLVLTRKPGEKIMIGDEIVITFLESRGSEGIRIGIDAPRHLAIKREEIFEAVADANREAAHAPSGAEAILKGLLRPEG' A
#
# COMPACT_ATOMS: atom_id res chain seq x y z
N MET A 1 9.02 -11.57 -14.39
CA MET A 1 7.58 -11.34 -14.67
C MET A 1 7.01 -12.59 -15.31
N LEU A 2 5.98 -13.19 -14.73
CA LEU A 2 5.23 -14.33 -15.31
C LEU A 2 3.87 -13.81 -15.81
N VAL A 3 3.50 -14.12 -17.05
CA VAL A 3 2.27 -13.61 -17.67
C VAL A 3 1.32 -14.78 -17.89
N LEU A 4 0.11 -14.69 -17.35
CA LEU A 4 -0.92 -15.73 -17.44
C LEU A 4 -2.26 -15.10 -17.80
N THR A 5 -2.95 -15.67 -18.80
CA THR A 5 -4.30 -15.27 -19.16
C THR A 5 -5.30 -16.15 -18.42
N ARG A 6 -6.16 -15.56 -17.59
CA ARG A 6 -7.21 -16.26 -16.84
C ARG A 6 -8.61 -15.84 -17.28
N LYS A 7 -9.55 -16.78 -17.21
CA LYS A 7 -10.98 -16.53 -17.37
C LYS A 7 -11.63 -16.26 -16.00
N PRO A 8 -12.81 -15.59 -15.97
CA PRO A 8 -13.62 -15.49 -14.76
C PRO A 8 -13.87 -16.88 -14.14
N GLY A 9 -13.72 -17.00 -12.83
CA GLY A 9 -13.78 -18.24 -12.05
C GLY A 9 -12.45 -18.96 -11.86
N GLU A 10 -11.40 -18.64 -12.63
CA GLU A 10 -10.10 -19.28 -12.49
C GLU A 10 -9.28 -18.68 -11.34
N LYS A 11 -8.32 -19.46 -10.84
CA LYS A 11 -7.46 -19.11 -9.71
C LYS A 11 -5.99 -19.24 -10.06
N ILE A 12 -5.17 -18.41 -9.43
CA ILE A 12 -3.70 -18.50 -9.42
C ILE A 12 -3.27 -18.60 -7.96
N MET A 13 -2.38 -19.55 -7.68
CA MET A 13 -1.74 -19.66 -6.37
C MET A 13 -0.33 -19.09 -6.42
N ILE A 14 0.07 -18.37 -5.37
CA ILE A 14 1.43 -17.87 -5.18
C ILE A 14 1.96 -18.48 -3.88
N GLY A 15 2.96 -19.36 -4.00
CA GLY A 15 3.39 -20.21 -2.90
C GLY A 15 2.24 -21.09 -2.42
N ASP A 16 2.15 -21.27 -1.10
CA ASP A 16 1.16 -22.14 -0.46
C ASP A 16 0.05 -21.38 0.28
N GLU A 17 0.18 -20.05 0.41
CA GLU A 17 -0.66 -19.24 1.29
C GLU A 17 -1.50 -18.19 0.58
N ILE A 18 -1.19 -17.86 -0.68
CA ILE A 18 -1.88 -16.78 -1.41
C ILE A 18 -2.65 -17.36 -2.58
N VAL A 19 -3.94 -17.03 -2.65
CA VAL A 19 -4.84 -17.43 -3.74
C VAL A 19 -5.47 -16.19 -4.37
N ILE A 20 -5.19 -15.98 -5.65
CA ILE A 20 -5.80 -14.94 -6.47
C ILE A 20 -6.93 -15.57 -7.28
N THR A 21 -8.15 -15.09 -7.09
CA THR A 21 -9.35 -15.52 -7.83
C THR A 21 -9.82 -14.42 -8.76
N PHE A 22 -9.98 -14.73 -10.04
CA PHE A 22 -10.54 -13.81 -11.03
C PHE A 22 -12.06 -13.95 -10.99
N LEU A 23 -12.78 -12.95 -10.49
CA LEU A 23 -14.21 -13.07 -10.25
C LEU A 23 -15.02 -12.79 -11.51
N GLU A 24 -14.86 -11.60 -12.08
CA GLU A 24 -15.59 -11.14 -13.26
C GLU A 24 -14.88 -9.93 -13.88
N SER A 25 -15.09 -9.69 -15.18
CA SER A 25 -14.72 -8.40 -15.76
C SER A 25 -15.97 -7.53 -15.90
N ARG A 26 -15.89 -6.28 -15.44
CA ARG A 26 -16.85 -5.24 -15.81
C ARG A 26 -16.40 -4.62 -17.13
N GLY A 27 -16.61 -5.34 -18.23
CA GLY A 27 -16.35 -4.84 -19.59
C GLY A 27 -15.00 -4.11 -19.72
N SER A 28 -15.06 -2.83 -20.07
CA SER A 28 -13.90 -1.93 -20.28
C SER A 28 -13.38 -1.22 -19.02
N GLU A 29 -14.04 -1.36 -17.87
CA GLU A 29 -13.81 -0.53 -16.68
C GLU A 29 -12.87 -1.19 -15.66
N GLY A 30 -12.81 -2.52 -15.63
CA GLY A 30 -11.90 -3.22 -14.74
C GLY A 30 -12.22 -4.70 -14.51
N ILE A 31 -11.28 -5.39 -13.88
CA ILE A 31 -11.39 -6.80 -13.51
C ILE A 31 -11.55 -6.88 -12.00
N ARG A 32 -12.52 -7.66 -11.54
CA ARG A 32 -12.71 -7.96 -10.13
C ARG A 32 -11.81 -9.12 -9.74
N ILE A 33 -10.91 -8.85 -8.81
CA ILE A 33 -9.93 -9.83 -8.31
C ILE A 33 -10.20 -10.03 -6.82
N GLY A 34 -10.43 -11.27 -6.42
CA GLY A 34 -10.40 -11.69 -5.02
C GLY A 34 -9.00 -12.14 -4.66
N ILE A 35 -8.47 -11.69 -3.52
CA ILE A 35 -7.18 -12.11 -3.01
C ILE A 35 -7.41 -12.70 -1.63
N ASP A 36 -7.09 -13.98 -1.47
CA ASP A 36 -7.05 -14.66 -0.19
C ASP A 36 -5.58 -14.80 0.23
N ALA A 37 -5.27 -14.32 1.42
CA ALA A 37 -3.94 -14.35 1.99
C ALA A 37 -4.02 -14.33 3.52
N PRO A 38 -3.02 -14.87 4.23
CA PRO A 38 -2.98 -14.86 5.67
C PRO A 38 -2.90 -13.44 6.24
N ARG A 39 -3.42 -13.24 7.45
CA ARG A 39 -3.55 -11.90 8.10
C ARG A 39 -2.23 -11.17 8.33
N HIS A 40 -1.12 -11.89 8.38
CA HIS A 40 0.20 -11.28 8.57
C HIS A 40 0.69 -10.58 7.28
N LEU A 41 0.09 -10.91 6.13
CA LEU A 41 0.45 -10.34 4.84
C LEU A 41 -0.47 -9.16 4.52
N ALA A 42 0.10 -7.96 4.43
CA ALA A 42 -0.66 -6.77 4.06
C ALA A 42 -0.90 -6.73 2.54
N ILE A 43 -2.16 -6.75 2.13
CA ILE A 43 -2.56 -6.54 0.73
C ILE A 43 -2.92 -5.07 0.57
N LYS A 44 -2.21 -4.37 -0.32
CA LYS A 44 -2.44 -2.96 -0.64
C LYS A 44 -2.50 -2.79 -2.15
N ARG A 45 -3.20 -1.75 -2.59
CA ARG A 45 -3.11 -1.30 -3.98
C ARG A 45 -1.83 -0.50 -4.15
N GLU A 46 -1.13 -0.71 -5.27
CA GLU A 46 0.18 -0.13 -5.52
C GLU A 46 0.15 1.40 -5.43
N GLU A 47 -0.85 2.03 -6.04
CA GLU A 47 -1.01 3.48 -6.06
C GLU A 47 -1.18 4.10 -4.66
N ILE A 48 -1.79 3.35 -3.75
CA ILE A 48 -1.96 3.79 -2.36
C ILE A 48 -0.66 3.59 -1.59
N PHE A 49 0.09 2.53 -1.87
CA PHE A 49 1.37 2.27 -1.22
C PHE A 49 2.39 3.36 -1.54
N GLU A 50 2.50 3.74 -2.81
CA GLU A 50 3.40 4.82 -3.26
C GLU A 50 3.03 6.17 -2.64
N ALA A 51 1.75 6.55 -2.69
CA ALA A 51 1.29 7.80 -2.10
C ALA A 51 1.58 7.92 -0.60
N VAL A 52 1.40 6.83 0.15
CA VAL A 52 1.72 6.80 1.59
C VAL A 52 3.23 6.83 1.83
N ALA A 53 4.03 6.15 1.00
CA ALA A 53 5.48 6.17 1.12
C ALA A 53 6.06 7.56 0.89
N ASP A 54 5.55 8.29 -0.10
CA ASP A 54 5.98 9.65 -0.41
C ASP A 54 5.54 10.65 0.66
N ALA A 55 4.29 10.57 1.13
CA ALA A 55 3.80 11.41 2.22
C ALA A 55 4.61 11.21 3.52
N ASN A 56 4.97 9.95 3.85
CA ASN A 56 5.82 9.66 4.99
C ASN A 56 7.24 10.22 4.83
N ARG A 57 7.78 10.19 3.60
CA ARG A 57 9.10 10.76 3.30
C ARG A 57 9.08 12.28 3.46
N GLU A 58 8.04 12.95 2.97
CA GLU A 58 7.85 14.40 3.15
C GLU A 58 7.71 14.77 4.64
N ALA A 59 6.91 14.02 5.40
CA ALA A 59 6.74 14.26 6.84
C ALA A 59 8.04 14.02 7.65
N ALA A 60 8.88 13.08 7.21
CA ALA A 60 10.18 12.81 7.82
C ALA A 60 11.22 13.92 7.54
N HIS A 61 11.01 14.74 6.51
CA HIS A 61 11.80 15.94 6.30
C HIS A 61 11.34 17.04 7.27
N ALA A 62 11.88 17.02 8.48
CA ALA A 62 11.75 18.15 9.39
C ALA A 62 12.37 19.41 8.74
N PRO A 63 11.68 20.56 8.73
CA PRO A 63 12.26 21.79 8.21
C PRO A 63 13.53 22.11 8.99
N SER A 64 14.59 22.46 8.28
CA SER A 64 15.86 22.88 8.87
C SER A 64 15.61 24.05 9.83
N GLY A 65 15.78 23.81 11.13
CA GLY A 65 15.42 24.76 12.20
C GLY A 65 14.31 24.30 13.15
N ALA A 66 13.65 23.15 12.89
CA ALA A 66 12.63 22.58 13.76
C ALA A 66 13.12 22.39 15.21
N GLU A 67 14.38 22.00 15.39
CA GLU A 67 15.02 21.86 16.71
C GLU A 67 15.12 23.20 17.47
N ALA A 68 15.41 24.30 16.76
CA ALA A 68 15.52 25.63 17.37
C ALA A 68 14.15 26.16 17.84
N ILE A 69 13.11 25.88 17.06
CA ILE A 69 11.72 26.26 17.38
C ILE A 69 11.23 25.46 18.61
N LEU A 70 11.47 24.14 18.64
CA LEU A 70 11.11 23.29 19.77
C LEU A 70 11.85 23.69 21.05
N LYS A 71 13.15 24.02 20.97
CA LYS A 71 13.92 24.54 22.12
C LYS A 71 13.41 25.89 22.62
N GLY A 72 12.80 26.70 21.76
CA GLY A 72 12.17 27.97 22.15
C GLY A 72 10.87 27.76 22.94
N LEU A 73 10.04 26.79 22.53
CA LEU A 73 8.76 26.47 23.19
C LEU A 73 8.92 25.75 24.54
N LEU A 74 10.02 25.00 24.71
CA LEU A 74 10.30 24.21 25.92
C LEU A 74 11.06 24.97 27.00
N ARG A 75 11.40 26.25 26.80
CA ARG A 75 11.96 27.10 27.86
C ARG A 75 10.81 27.74 28.63
N PRO A 76 10.45 27.26 29.84
CA PRO A 76 9.52 27.98 30.68
C PRO A 76 10.14 29.34 31.03
N GLU A 77 9.39 30.41 30.77
CA GLU A 77 9.67 31.74 31.29
C GLU A 77 9.72 31.60 32.82
N GLY A 78 10.86 31.95 33.41
CA GLY A 78 11.09 31.90 34.86
C GLY A 78 10.34 32.99 35.60
#